data_AF-A0A2V9C6U1-F1
#
_entry.id   AF-A0A2V9C6U1-F1
#
_cell.length_a   1.000
_cell.length_b   1.000
_cell.length_c   1.000
_cell.angle_alpha   90.00
_cell.angle_beta   90.00
_cell.angle_gamma   90.00
#
_symmetry.space_group_name_H-M   'P 1'
#
loop_
_entity.id
_entity.type
_entity.pdbx_description
1 polymer ?
#
loop_
_entity_poly.entity_id
_entity_poly.type
_entity_poly.pdbx_seq_one_letter_code
_entity_poly.pdbx_strand_id
1 'polypeptide(L)'
;MRRQFAGSGCECHRIVSFREGSARARGVERPAVHSSGYGGIGIMAFAATDCVFGANKLKLCHNGESTMTDYVSPTDLLQEAVELAKKKSELSVADMLIRGALSGAFLGYATSLAFLVTSQGLPPIVGAILFPVGFVILALLGLELVTGNFALLPAGVLAGAVRLSKLLRNWGWVYLGNLLGSLLYAGLFYLAITNWRTGNGGAVADLL
;
A
#
# COMPACT_ATOMS: atom_id res chain seq x y z
N MET A 1 45.37 -46.75 -5.71
CA MET A 1 44.11 -47.46 -5.40
C MET A 1 43.17 -46.47 -4.71
N ARG A 2 41.99 -46.21 -5.28
CA ARG A 2 40.99 -45.23 -4.80
C ARG A 2 40.59 -45.44 -3.34
N ARG A 3 40.42 -44.36 -2.58
CA ARG A 3 39.27 -44.12 -1.67
C ARG A 3 39.01 -42.61 -1.51
N GLN A 4 37.97 -42.10 -2.16
CA GLN A 4 37.16 -40.98 -1.65
C GLN A 4 36.26 -41.56 -0.55
N PHE A 5 36.04 -40.82 0.54
CA PHE A 5 34.74 -40.54 1.19
C PHE A 5 34.94 -39.94 2.59
N ALA A 6 34.19 -38.86 2.83
CA ALA A 6 33.61 -38.41 4.11
C ALA A 6 34.55 -38.02 5.27
N GLY A 7 34.44 -36.75 5.68
CA GLY A 7 34.96 -36.30 6.98
C GLY A 7 35.10 -34.78 7.09
N SER A 8 34.00 -34.03 7.01
CA SER A 8 33.98 -32.66 7.56
C SER A 8 34.05 -32.78 9.08
N GLY A 9 35.28 -32.73 9.60
CA GLY A 9 35.57 -32.77 11.02
C GLY A 9 34.95 -31.59 11.75
N CYS A 10 34.16 -31.89 12.78
CA CYS A 10 34.14 -31.06 13.96
C CYS A 10 35.53 -31.18 14.60
N GLU A 11 36.34 -30.12 14.60
CA GLU A 11 37.49 -30.06 15.50
C GLU A 11 37.61 -28.68 16.14
N CYS A 12 37.33 -28.68 17.43
CA CYS A 12 37.41 -27.57 18.35
C CYS A 12 38.66 -27.80 19.21
N HIS A 13 39.79 -27.14 18.91
CA HIS A 13 40.74 -26.67 19.93
C HIS A 13 41.95 -25.87 19.40
N ARG A 14 42.03 -24.62 19.88
CA ARG A 14 43.13 -24.05 20.71
C ARG A 14 44.54 -23.90 20.10
N ILE A 15 44.98 -22.65 19.93
CA ILE A 15 46.32 -22.12 20.31
C ILE A 15 46.13 -20.66 20.80
N VAL A 16 46.01 -20.41 22.11
CA VAL A 16 47.05 -19.97 23.08
C VAL A 16 47.65 -18.58 22.82
N SER A 17 47.13 -17.59 23.57
CA SER A 17 47.77 -16.61 24.49
C SER A 17 49.09 -15.90 24.16
N PHE A 18 49.14 -14.66 24.68
CA PHE A 18 50.28 -13.81 25.10
C PHE A 18 50.82 -12.75 24.11
N ARG A 19 50.45 -11.48 24.33
CA ARG A 19 51.40 -10.43 24.76
C ARG A 19 50.69 -9.19 25.32
N GLU A 20 51.08 -8.81 26.54
CA GLU A 20 50.79 -7.53 27.21
C GLU A 20 51.31 -6.32 26.43
N GLY A 21 50.63 -5.17 26.56
CA GLY A 21 51.29 -3.87 26.43
C GLY A 21 50.50 -2.76 25.74
N SER A 22 50.08 -1.78 26.54
CA SER A 22 50.32 -0.33 26.34
C SER A 22 49.77 0.40 25.09
N ALA A 23 49.29 1.63 25.37
CA ALA A 23 49.08 2.78 24.47
C ALA A 23 47.86 2.71 23.53
N ARG A 24 46.80 3.48 23.76
CA ARG A 24 46.68 4.94 23.58
C ARG A 24 47.01 5.43 22.17
N ALA A 25 45.91 5.74 21.46
CA ALA A 25 45.76 6.77 20.43
C ALA A 25 46.54 6.61 19.11
N ARG A 26 45.78 6.41 18.02
CA ARG A 26 45.64 7.29 16.84
C ARG A 26 45.28 6.44 15.62
N GLY A 27 44.42 6.98 14.75
CA GLY A 27 44.28 6.45 13.40
C GLY A 27 42.88 6.63 12.83
N VAL A 28 42.54 7.86 12.44
CA VAL A 28 41.56 8.09 11.39
C VAL A 28 42.16 7.48 10.12
N GLU A 29 41.74 6.28 9.74
CA GLU A 29 41.99 5.74 8.40
C GLU A 29 40.65 5.45 7.74
N ARG A 30 40.32 6.35 6.81
CA ARG A 30 39.21 6.24 5.87
C ARG A 30 39.54 5.09 4.92
N PRO A 31 38.73 4.03 4.79
CA PRO A 31 38.94 3.07 3.72
C PRO A 31 38.59 3.73 2.38
N ALA A 32 39.57 3.68 1.49
CA ALA A 32 39.60 4.29 0.18
C ALA A 32 38.39 3.89 -0.68
N VAL A 33 37.79 4.90 -1.29
CA VAL A 33 36.84 4.77 -2.40
C VAL A 33 37.61 4.22 -3.59
N HIS A 34 37.45 2.93 -3.88
CA HIS A 34 37.85 2.39 -5.16
C HIS A 34 36.69 2.56 -6.13
N SER A 35 36.82 3.58 -6.97
CA SER A 35 35.95 3.88 -8.10
C SER A 35 36.12 2.82 -9.18
N SER A 36 35.11 1.96 -9.35
CA SER A 36 34.90 1.26 -10.62
C SER A 36 33.56 1.71 -11.18
N GLY A 37 33.63 2.47 -12.26
CA GLY A 37 32.50 3.15 -12.87
C GLY A 37 31.54 2.18 -13.54
N TYR A 38 30.26 2.31 -13.17
CA TYR A 38 29.15 2.01 -14.05
C TYR A 38 28.26 3.25 -14.07
N GLY A 39 28.16 3.83 -15.26
CA GLY A 39 27.45 5.07 -15.49
C GLY A 39 25.94 4.92 -15.36
N GLY A 40 25.32 6.04 -15.01
CA GLY A 40 24.00 6.39 -15.50
C GLY A 40 22.81 6.02 -14.61
N ILE A 41 22.22 7.09 -14.05
CA ILE A 41 20.84 7.21 -13.55
C ILE A 41 20.66 6.77 -12.08
N GLY A 42 20.66 7.78 -11.21
CA GLY A 42 20.66 7.64 -9.76
C GLY A 42 19.31 7.24 -9.17
N ILE A 43 19.38 6.29 -8.24
CA ILE A 43 18.40 6.09 -7.18
C ILE A 43 19.23 5.77 -5.92
N MET A 44 19.66 6.81 -5.22
CA MET A 44 20.32 6.69 -3.91
C MET A 44 19.27 6.79 -2.81
N ALA A 45 19.48 5.97 -1.76
CA ALA A 45 18.84 5.98 -0.44
C ALA A 45 17.65 5.04 -0.22
N PHE A 46 17.93 3.74 -0.12
CA PHE A 46 17.14 2.78 0.67
C PHE A 46 18.07 1.68 1.22
N ALA A 47 19.01 2.05 2.10
CA ALA A 47 19.93 1.09 2.72
C ALA A 47 20.32 1.59 4.13
N ALA A 48 19.38 1.59 5.06
CA ALA A 48 19.68 1.82 6.49
C ALA A 48 18.62 1.30 7.49
N THR A 49 17.66 0.45 7.10
CA THR A 49 16.62 -0.03 8.04
C THR A 49 16.65 -1.53 8.32
N ASP A 50 17.54 -2.29 7.68
CA ASP A 50 17.58 -3.76 7.76
C ASP A 50 18.33 -4.36 8.98
N CYS A 51 18.40 -3.63 10.10
CA CYS A 51 19.14 -4.08 11.29
C CYS A 51 18.31 -4.17 12.58
N VAL A 52 17.02 -4.53 12.49
CA VAL A 52 16.19 -4.87 13.66
C VAL A 52 15.46 -6.22 13.52
N PHE A 53 15.78 -7.06 12.53
CA PHE A 53 15.15 -8.39 12.39
C PHE A 53 16.15 -9.54 12.55
N GLY A 54 16.85 -9.55 13.69
CA GLY A 54 17.71 -10.64 14.12
C GLY A 54 17.06 -11.49 15.21
N ALA A 55 16.12 -12.38 14.86
CA ALA A 55 15.68 -13.47 15.76
C ALA A 55 14.89 -14.63 15.10
N ASN A 56 14.90 -14.85 13.78
CA ASN A 56 14.24 -16.04 13.24
C ASN A 56 14.89 -16.62 11.97
N LYS A 57 16.19 -16.93 12.09
CA LYS A 57 17.03 -17.50 11.02
C LYS A 57 17.27 -19.01 11.23
N LEU A 58 16.24 -19.76 11.61
CA LEU A 58 16.33 -21.21 11.82
C LEU A 58 15.03 -21.95 11.46
N LYS A 59 14.51 -21.69 10.26
CA LYS A 59 13.62 -22.61 9.54
C LYS A 59 13.68 -22.31 8.04
N LEU A 60 14.87 -22.46 7.48
CA LEU A 60 15.05 -22.72 6.05
C LEU A 60 15.42 -24.20 5.89
N CYS A 61 14.93 -24.80 4.80
CA CYS A 61 15.17 -26.16 4.30
C CYS A 61 14.10 -27.21 4.67
N HIS A 62 12.90 -27.09 4.08
CA HIS A 62 12.18 -28.26 3.61
C HIS A 62 11.74 -28.04 2.15
N ASN A 63 12.36 -28.85 1.28
CA ASN A 63 11.97 -29.30 -0.06
C ASN A 63 11.82 -28.30 -1.21
N GLY A 64 12.48 -28.67 -2.31
CA GLY A 64 12.36 -28.04 -3.61
C GLY A 64 10.94 -28.14 -4.19
N GLU A 65 10.72 -27.26 -5.15
CA GLU A 65 9.42 -26.79 -5.65
C GLU A 65 8.78 -25.76 -4.71
N SER A 66 9.26 -24.52 -4.79
CA SER A 66 8.42 -23.38 -4.47
C SER A 66 7.25 -23.39 -5.47
N THR A 67 6.19 -24.13 -5.15
CA THR A 67 4.85 -23.77 -5.59
C THR A 67 4.67 -22.32 -5.16
N MET A 68 4.91 -21.39 -6.10
CA MET A 68 4.61 -19.97 -5.99
C MET A 68 3.10 -19.86 -5.83
N THR A 69 2.64 -20.14 -4.63
CA THR A 69 1.27 -19.94 -4.22
C THR A 69 1.22 -18.53 -3.70
N ASP A 70 0.43 -17.68 -4.38
CA ASP A 70 0.08 -16.31 -3.97
C ASP A 70 -0.81 -16.32 -2.70
N TYR A 71 -0.61 -17.32 -1.85
CA TYR A 71 -1.38 -17.55 -0.66
C TYR A 71 -0.70 -16.84 0.49
N VAL A 72 -1.24 -15.68 0.87
CA VAL A 72 -0.81 -14.95 2.05
C VAL A 72 -1.60 -15.47 3.25
N SER A 73 -0.90 -15.73 4.37
CA SER A 73 -1.57 -16.19 5.58
C SER A 73 -2.48 -15.08 6.15
N PRO A 74 -3.64 -15.40 6.74
CA PRO A 74 -4.54 -14.38 7.33
C PRO A 74 -3.87 -13.54 8.41
N THR A 75 -2.89 -14.11 9.11
CA THR A 75 -2.07 -13.42 10.11
C THR A 75 -1.18 -12.34 9.49
N ASP A 76 -0.58 -12.61 8.32
CA ASP A 76 0.28 -11.64 7.64
C ASP A 76 -0.56 -10.51 7.01
N LEU A 77 -1.72 -10.84 6.43
CA LEU A 77 -2.67 -9.85 5.90
C LEU A 77 -3.16 -8.89 6.99
N LEU A 78 -3.42 -9.40 8.19
CA LEU A 78 -3.86 -8.56 9.30
C LEU A 78 -2.74 -7.62 9.78
N GLN A 79 -1.49 -8.09 9.80
CA GLN A 79 -0.35 -7.25 10.16
C GLN A 79 -0.16 -6.11 9.15
N GLU A 80 -0.26 -6.40 7.85
CA GLU A 80 -0.20 -5.39 6.80
C GLU A 80 -1.38 -4.40 6.90
N ALA A 81 -2.59 -4.89 7.14
CA ALA A 81 -3.77 -4.05 7.34
C ALA A 81 -3.62 -3.09 8.53
N VAL A 82 -3.03 -3.54 9.63
CA VAL A 82 -2.74 -2.71 10.81
C VAL A 82 -1.68 -1.65 10.50
N GLU A 83 -0.64 -2.00 9.74
CA GLU A 83 0.38 -1.03 9.31
C GLU A 83 -0.22 0.05 8.39
N LEU A 84 -1.06 -0.35 7.44
CA LEU A 84 -1.81 0.56 6.56
C LEU A 84 -2.75 1.46 7.37
N ALA A 85 -3.44 0.91 8.37
CA ALA A 85 -4.31 1.68 9.26
C ALA A 85 -3.52 2.76 10.03
N LYS A 86 -2.32 2.43 10.52
CA LYS A 86 -1.44 3.39 11.19
C LYS A 86 -1.06 4.53 10.24
N LYS A 87 -0.55 4.21 9.04
CA LYS A 87 -0.17 5.20 8.02
C LYS A 87 -1.34 6.12 7.65
N LYS A 88 -2.54 5.56 7.43
CA LYS A 88 -3.75 6.35 7.10
C LYS A 88 -4.24 7.24 8.25
N SER A 89 -4.04 6.81 9.49
CA SER A 89 -4.45 7.60 10.67
C SER A 89 -3.58 8.85 10.90
N GLU A 90 -2.36 8.86 10.35
CA GLU A 90 -1.37 9.93 10.50
C GLU A 90 -1.42 10.99 9.38
N LEU A 91 -2.24 10.77 8.34
CA LEU A 91 -2.39 11.70 7.23
C LEU A 91 -2.78 13.12 7.69
N SER A 92 -2.37 14.11 6.90
CA SER A 92 -2.78 15.49 7.09
C SER A 92 -4.26 15.67 6.71
N VAL A 93 -4.94 16.68 7.27
CA VAL A 93 -6.35 16.94 6.94
C VAL A 93 -6.51 17.30 5.46
N ALA A 94 -5.54 18.03 4.89
CA ALA A 94 -5.55 18.39 3.48
C ALA A 94 -5.47 17.14 2.59
N ASP A 95 -4.57 16.21 2.91
CA ASP A 95 -4.45 14.96 2.14
C ASP A 95 -5.73 14.11 2.25
N MET A 96 -6.33 14.03 3.44
CA MET A 96 -7.60 13.31 3.65
C MET A 96 -8.72 13.93 2.81
N LEU A 97 -8.83 15.26 2.78
CA LEU A 97 -9.87 15.96 2.03
C LEU A 97 -9.65 15.85 0.51
N ILE A 98 -8.44 16.04 0.02
CA ILE A 98 -8.14 15.97 -1.42
C ILE A 98 -8.32 14.54 -1.93
N ARG A 99 -7.71 13.56 -1.25
CA ARG A 99 -7.84 12.14 -1.64
C ARG A 99 -9.29 11.65 -1.47
N GLY A 100 -10.00 12.14 -0.45
CA GLY A 100 -11.42 11.87 -0.23
C GLY A 100 -12.31 12.45 -1.31
N ALA A 101 -12.08 13.71 -1.71
CA ALA A 101 -12.84 14.37 -2.78
C ALA A 101 -12.62 13.71 -4.13
N LEU A 102 -11.37 13.39 -4.46
CA LEU A 102 -11.07 12.66 -5.69
C LEU A 102 -11.73 11.28 -5.70
N SER A 103 -11.67 10.52 -4.60
CA SER A 103 -12.32 9.20 -4.55
C SER A 103 -13.84 9.29 -4.73
N GLY A 104 -14.48 10.30 -4.15
CA GLY A 104 -15.91 10.54 -4.32
C GLY A 104 -16.29 10.87 -5.76
N ALA A 105 -15.50 11.73 -6.42
CA ALA A 105 -15.72 12.10 -7.82
C ALA A 105 -15.53 10.91 -8.78
N PHE A 106 -14.47 10.13 -8.61
CA PHE A 106 -14.22 8.94 -9.42
C PHE A 106 -15.25 7.82 -9.19
N LEU A 107 -15.74 7.65 -7.96
CA LEU A 107 -16.83 6.72 -7.68
C LEU A 107 -18.15 7.17 -8.35
N GLY A 108 -18.41 8.48 -8.32
CA GLY A 108 -19.51 9.09 -9.10
C GLY A 108 -19.37 8.82 -10.59
N TYR A 109 -18.16 9.00 -11.15
CA TYR A 109 -17.87 8.71 -12.55
C TYR A 109 -18.12 7.23 -12.93
N ALA A 110 -17.63 6.29 -12.11
CA ALA A 110 -17.88 4.87 -12.32
C ALA A 110 -19.39 4.54 -12.33
N THR A 111 -20.14 5.19 -11.45
CA THR A 111 -21.60 5.03 -11.34
C THR A 111 -22.31 5.61 -12.57
N SER A 112 -21.93 6.81 -13.02
CA SER A 112 -22.50 7.42 -14.23
C SER A 112 -22.25 6.60 -15.48
N LEU A 113 -21.08 5.95 -15.62
CA LEU A 113 -20.82 5.03 -16.72
C LEU A 113 -21.77 3.82 -16.69
N ALA A 114 -22.05 3.27 -15.52
CA ALA A 114 -23.01 2.17 -15.39
C ALA A 114 -24.44 2.58 -15.82
N PHE A 115 -24.86 3.79 -15.47
CA PHE A 115 -26.14 4.35 -15.93
C PHE A 115 -26.15 4.63 -17.43
N LEU A 116 -25.05 5.15 -17.98
CA LEU A 116 -24.92 5.41 -19.42
C LEU A 116 -25.09 4.13 -20.25
N VAL A 117 -24.45 3.04 -19.83
CA VAL A 117 -24.62 1.72 -20.47
C VAL A 117 -26.09 1.30 -20.47
N THR A 118 -26.76 1.45 -19.34
CA THR A 118 -28.19 1.11 -19.21
C THR A 118 -29.07 1.99 -20.12
N SER A 119 -28.78 3.29 -20.22
CA SER A 119 -29.52 4.23 -21.09
C SER A 119 -29.38 3.93 -22.58
N GLN A 120 -28.28 3.27 -22.99
CA GLN A 120 -28.05 2.87 -24.38
C GLN A 120 -28.76 1.55 -24.74
N GLY A 121 -29.53 0.97 -23.80
CA GLY A 121 -30.24 -0.30 -24.00
C GLY A 121 -29.34 -1.53 -23.89
N LEU A 122 -28.12 -1.40 -23.36
CA LEU A 122 -27.27 -2.55 -23.07
C LEU A 122 -27.76 -3.29 -21.81
N PRO A 123 -27.51 -4.61 -21.71
CA PRO A 123 -27.83 -5.38 -20.52
C PRO A 123 -27.18 -4.79 -19.26
N PRO A 124 -27.90 -4.65 -18.13
CA PRO A 124 -27.37 -4.07 -16.88
C PRO A 124 -26.11 -4.75 -16.33
N ILE A 125 -25.87 -6.01 -16.69
CA ILE A 125 -24.65 -6.76 -16.34
C ILE A 125 -23.38 -6.04 -16.80
N VAL A 126 -23.43 -5.33 -17.93
CA VAL A 126 -22.28 -4.59 -18.46
C VAL A 126 -21.94 -3.41 -17.53
N GLY A 127 -22.96 -2.69 -17.05
CA GLY A 127 -22.78 -1.65 -16.04
C GLY A 127 -22.27 -2.22 -14.70
N ALA A 128 -22.76 -3.40 -14.30
CA ALA A 128 -22.32 -4.08 -13.09
C ALA A 128 -20.85 -4.51 -13.11
N ILE A 129 -20.28 -4.79 -14.29
CA ILE A 129 -18.84 -5.09 -14.45
C ILE A 129 -18.00 -3.81 -14.44
N LEU A 130 -18.51 -2.69 -14.97
CA LEU A 130 -17.79 -1.42 -15.00
C LEU A 130 -17.60 -0.79 -13.61
N PHE A 131 -18.58 -0.96 -12.72
CA PHE A 131 -18.50 -0.42 -11.36
C PHE A 131 -17.26 -0.92 -10.57
N PRO A 132 -16.99 -2.25 -10.45
CA PRO A 132 -15.80 -2.73 -9.76
C PRO A 132 -14.50 -2.35 -10.47
N VAL A 133 -14.49 -2.18 -11.80
CA VAL A 133 -13.32 -1.65 -12.51
C VAL A 133 -13.00 -0.23 -12.04
N GLY A 134 -14.01 0.64 -11.97
CA GLY A 134 -13.85 1.99 -11.42
C GLY A 134 -13.37 1.96 -9.96
N PHE A 135 -13.89 1.03 -9.16
CA PHE A 135 -13.45 0.84 -7.78
C PHE A 135 -11.99 0.37 -7.65
N VAL A 136 -11.51 -0.50 -8.55
CA VAL A 136 -10.11 -0.93 -8.58
C VAL A 136 -9.18 0.24 -8.93
N ILE A 137 -9.57 1.10 -9.87
CA ILE A 137 -8.78 2.29 -10.22
C ILE A 137 -8.61 3.21 -9.00
N LEU A 138 -9.67 3.40 -8.21
CA LEU A 138 -9.60 4.17 -6.95
C LEU A 138 -8.58 3.58 -5.97
N ALA A 139 -8.56 2.26 -5.83
CA ALA A 139 -7.63 1.54 -4.95
C ALA A 139 -6.18 1.66 -5.44
N LEU A 140 -5.94 1.52 -6.74
CA LEU A 140 -4.61 1.66 -7.35
C LEU A 140 -4.04 3.08 -7.21
N LEU A 141 -4.89 4.10 -7.27
CA LEU A 141 -4.51 5.49 -7.04
C LEU A 141 -4.21 5.81 -5.57
N GLY A 142 -4.48 4.89 -4.64
CA GLY A 142 -4.25 5.09 -3.21
C GLY A 142 -5.12 6.21 -2.62
N LEU A 143 -6.32 6.38 -3.16
CA LEU A 143 -7.26 7.39 -2.67
C LEU A 143 -7.94 6.93 -1.37
N GLU A 144 -8.37 7.91 -0.57
CA GLU A 144 -9.00 7.66 0.73
C GLU A 144 -10.51 7.53 0.51
N LEU A 145 -11.02 6.29 0.54
CA LEU A 145 -12.45 6.02 0.46
C LEU A 145 -12.99 5.69 1.84
N VAL A 146 -14.15 6.26 2.19
CA VAL A 146 -14.71 6.12 3.55
C VAL A 146 -14.99 4.65 3.90
N THR A 147 -15.48 3.87 2.94
CA THR A 147 -15.79 2.45 3.11
C THR A 147 -14.53 1.61 3.33
N GLY A 148 -13.44 1.91 2.62
CA GLY A 148 -12.15 1.26 2.85
C GLY A 148 -11.54 1.61 4.21
N ASN A 149 -11.72 2.85 4.65
CA ASN A 149 -11.26 3.30 5.96
C ASN A 149 -12.10 2.73 7.11
N PHE A 150 -13.38 2.42 6.88
CA PHE A 150 -14.22 1.68 7.81
C PHE A 150 -13.77 0.23 7.97
N ALA A 151 -13.14 -0.38 6.96
CA ALA A 151 -12.57 -1.72 7.09
C ALA A 151 -11.20 -1.70 7.82
N LEU A 152 -10.32 -0.77 7.44
CA LEU A 152 -8.92 -0.77 7.93
C LEU A 152 -8.75 -0.16 9.32
N LEU A 153 -9.35 1.01 9.60
CA LEU A 153 -9.08 1.72 10.85
C LEU A 153 -9.57 1.00 12.11
N PRO A 154 -10.76 0.35 12.13
CA PRO A 154 -11.18 -0.45 13.28
C PRO A 154 -10.23 -1.61 13.58
N ALA A 155 -9.69 -2.28 12.55
CA ALA A 155 -8.69 -3.33 12.73
C ALA A 155 -7.43 -2.78 13.44
N GLY A 156 -6.98 -1.58 13.07
CA GLY A 156 -5.87 -0.90 13.75
C GLY A 156 -6.18 -0.47 15.19
N VAL A 157 -7.43 -0.13 15.51
CA VAL A 157 -7.86 0.18 16.88
C VAL A 157 -7.92 -1.07 17.74
N LEU A 158 -8.48 -2.17 17.22
CA LEU A 158 -8.54 -3.47 17.91
C LEU A 158 -7.15 -4.03 18.20
N ALA A 159 -6.19 -3.82 17.28
CA ALA A 159 -4.79 -4.17 17.48
C ALA A 159 -4.03 -3.20 18.41
N GLY A 160 -4.65 -2.13 18.90
CA GLY A 160 -4.02 -1.12 19.76
C GLY A 160 -3.03 -0.19 19.04
N ALA A 161 -2.93 -0.25 17.71
CA ALA A 161 -2.01 0.55 16.90
C ALA A 161 -2.52 1.98 16.64
N VAL A 162 -3.84 2.18 16.62
CA VAL A 162 -4.50 3.46 16.35
C VAL A 162 -5.39 3.87 17.52
N ARG A 163 -5.33 5.15 17.92
CA ARG A 163 -6.23 5.69 18.94
C ARG A 163 -7.63 5.92 18.36
N LEU A 164 -8.67 5.65 19.15
CA LEU A 164 -10.07 5.87 18.74
C LEU A 164 -10.34 7.33 18.30
N SER A 165 -9.68 8.31 18.93
CA SER A 165 -9.80 9.72 18.54
C SER A 165 -9.26 10.02 17.14
N LYS A 166 -8.19 9.33 16.71
CA LYS A 166 -7.63 9.45 15.36
C LYS A 166 -8.54 8.80 14.32
N LEU A 167 -9.18 7.68 14.68
CA LEU A 167 -10.19 7.03 13.84
C LEU A 167 -11.37 7.98 13.58
N LEU A 168 -11.98 8.53 14.62
CA LEU A 168 -13.15 9.42 14.46
C LEU A 168 -12.81 10.68 13.66
N ARG A 169 -11.61 11.25 13.87
CA ARG A 169 -11.10 12.37 13.08
C ARG A 169 -10.98 11.99 11.60
N ASN A 170 -10.33 10.87 11.27
CA ASN A 170 -10.17 10.42 9.88
C ASN A 170 -11.54 10.19 9.24
N TRP A 171 -12.44 9.48 9.92
CA TRP A 171 -13.79 9.21 9.42
C TRP A 171 -14.56 10.49 9.08
N GLY A 172 -14.54 11.48 9.97
CA GLY A 172 -15.22 12.76 9.72
C GLY A 172 -14.65 13.49 8.49
N TRP A 173 -13.34 13.66 8.42
CA TRP A 173 -12.72 14.41 7.30
C TRP A 173 -12.81 13.67 5.97
N VAL A 174 -12.58 12.36 5.95
CA VAL A 174 -12.69 11.56 4.73
C VAL A 174 -14.13 11.48 4.25
N TYR A 175 -15.10 11.34 5.15
CA TYR A 175 -16.53 11.39 4.78
C TYR A 175 -16.90 12.74 4.16
N LEU A 176 -16.49 13.85 4.77
CA LEU A 176 -16.72 15.18 4.22
C LEU A 176 -16.04 15.37 2.86
N GLY A 177 -14.78 14.92 2.72
CA GLY A 177 -14.09 14.94 1.43
C GLY A 177 -14.86 14.17 0.37
N ASN A 178 -15.27 12.93 0.68
CA ASN A 178 -15.98 12.05 -0.24
C ASN A 178 -17.34 12.61 -0.67
N LEU A 179 -18.08 13.21 0.28
CA LEU A 179 -19.34 13.91 0.00
C LEU A 179 -19.13 15.14 -0.86
N LEU A 180 -18.14 15.98 -0.57
CA LEU A 180 -17.85 17.18 -1.37
C LEU A 180 -17.46 16.81 -2.81
N GLY A 181 -16.63 15.79 -2.96
CA GLY A 181 -16.21 15.28 -4.27
C GLY A 181 -17.35 14.71 -5.10
N SER A 182 -18.23 13.92 -4.47
CA SER A 182 -19.39 13.34 -5.16
C SER A 182 -20.43 14.41 -5.53
N LEU A 183 -20.66 15.41 -4.66
CA LEU A 183 -21.55 16.53 -4.96
C LEU A 183 -21.01 17.42 -6.08
N LEU A 184 -19.71 17.72 -6.07
CA LEU A 184 -19.06 18.47 -7.15
C LEU A 184 -19.19 17.73 -8.49
N TYR A 185 -18.91 16.43 -8.49
CA TYR A 185 -19.06 15.61 -9.68
C TYR A 185 -20.53 15.53 -10.13
N ALA A 186 -21.48 15.33 -9.22
CA ALA A 186 -22.90 15.27 -9.52
C ALA A 186 -23.41 16.59 -10.14
N GLY A 187 -22.97 17.73 -9.60
CA GLY A 187 -23.27 19.04 -10.17
C GLY A 187 -22.70 19.21 -11.58
N LEU A 188 -21.44 18.81 -11.80
CA LEU A 188 -20.81 18.85 -13.11
C LEU A 188 -21.52 17.92 -14.11
N PHE A 189 -21.86 16.71 -13.67
CA PHE A 189 -22.57 15.72 -14.47
C PHE A 189 -23.97 16.21 -14.85
N TYR A 190 -24.72 16.78 -13.91
CA TYR A 190 -26.02 17.39 -14.16
C TYR A 190 -25.94 18.52 -15.20
N LEU A 191 -24.95 19.41 -15.09
CA LEU A 191 -24.75 20.48 -16.06
C LEU A 191 -24.36 19.95 -17.43
N ALA A 192 -23.56 18.88 -17.48
CA ALA A 192 -23.13 18.24 -18.72
C ALA A 192 -24.29 17.56 -19.46
N ILE A 193 -25.12 16.76 -18.77
CA ILE A 193 -26.26 16.08 -19.42
C ILE A 193 -27.36 17.06 -19.85
N THR A 194 -27.57 18.13 -19.09
CA THR A 194 -28.65 19.10 -19.34
C THR A 194 -28.21 20.22 -20.32
N ASN A 195 -26.99 20.18 -20.88
CA ASN A 195 -26.40 21.25 -21.68
C ASN A 195 -26.63 22.64 -21.05
N TRP A 196 -26.18 22.85 -19.82
CA TRP A 196 -26.39 24.12 -19.10
C TRP A 196 -27.87 24.50 -18.91
N ARG A 197 -28.71 23.51 -18.60
CA ARG A 197 -30.16 23.65 -18.38
C ARG A 197 -30.99 24.02 -19.62
N THR A 198 -30.43 23.84 -20.82
CA THR A 198 -31.14 24.11 -22.09
C THR A 198 -31.77 22.86 -22.71
N GLY A 199 -31.30 21.66 -22.33
CA GLY A 199 -31.83 20.38 -22.84
C GLY A 199 -32.56 19.55 -21.78
N ASN A 200 -33.27 18.51 -22.21
CA ASN A 200 -34.04 17.62 -21.33
C ASN A 200 -33.17 16.60 -20.55
N GLY A 201 -31.84 16.64 -20.66
CA GLY A 201 -30.95 15.69 -19.95
C GLY A 201 -30.73 14.34 -20.67
N GLY A 202 -31.50 14.05 -21.72
CA GLY A 202 -31.37 12.84 -22.54
C GLY A 202 -31.74 11.54 -21.82
N ALA A 203 -31.48 10.40 -22.47
CA ALA A 203 -31.89 9.08 -21.97
C ALA A 203 -31.30 8.68 -20.60
N VAL A 204 -30.22 9.34 -20.16
CA VAL A 204 -29.64 9.13 -18.82
C VAL A 204 -30.45 9.88 -17.76
N ALA A 205 -30.98 11.06 -18.07
CA ALA A 205 -31.83 11.81 -17.14
C ALA A 205 -33.19 11.15 -16.93
N ASP A 206 -33.72 10.46 -17.94
CA ASP A 206 -34.96 9.68 -17.81
C ASP A 206 -34.82 8.46 -16.87
N LEU A 207 -33.59 8.06 -16.55
CA LEU A 207 -33.28 6.95 -15.64
C LEU A 207 -32.93 7.40 -14.21
N LEU A 208 -32.78 8.71 -13.95
CA LEU A 208 -32.41 9.30 -12.66
C LEU A 208 -33.64 9.81 -11.91
#